data_AF-A0A2V6EYP9-F1
#
_entry.id   AF-A0A2V6EYP9-F1
#
_cell.length_a   1.000
_cell.length_b   1.000
_cell.length_c   1.000
_cell.angle_alpha   90.00
_cell.angle_beta   90.00
_cell.angle_gamma   90.00
#
_symmetry.space_group_name_H-M   'P 1'
#
loop_
_entity.id
_entity.type
_entity.pdbx_description
1 polymer ?
#
loop_
_entity_poly.entity_id
_entity_poly.type
_entity_poly.pdbx_seq_one_letter_code
_entity_poly.pdbx_strand_id
1 'polypeptide(L)'
;MAINPGADSIEHGNGVTNEQLKLMRASMNPPNHPASLEGRPKRTRKLSTFIAALLVAIFMTGQLTAQSPASVTLVKAGRLLDPRTGNVLSPAAVLIESGKIKEVGAPSRVQADAPAGVKTIDLGSATLLPGLIDSHTHLLVDPIGPAEVEWARHYNGAFLPGLLLAIVESPSKRVLMGAQAAREDLESGITTVRN
;
A
#
# COMPACT_ATOMS: atom_id res chain seq x y z
N MET A 1 18.38 -55.19 -58.17
CA MET A 1 16.90 -55.25 -58.22
C MET A 1 16.39 -54.13 -57.34
N ALA A 2 15.53 -53.29 -57.91
CA ALA A 2 15.26 -51.92 -57.48
C ALA A 2 14.20 -51.79 -56.37
N ILE A 3 14.00 -50.52 -55.95
CA ILE A 3 12.86 -49.89 -55.25
C ILE A 3 13.03 -49.77 -53.72
N ASN A 4 12.74 -48.66 -53.04
CA ASN A 4 12.64 -47.19 -53.21
C ASN A 4 12.22 -46.73 -51.78
N PRO A 5 12.72 -45.62 -51.22
CA PRO A 5 12.48 -45.25 -49.83
C PRO A 5 11.16 -44.47 -49.73
N GLY A 6 10.36 -44.76 -48.72
CA GLY A 6 9.17 -43.95 -48.46
C GLY A 6 8.19 -44.61 -47.50
N ALA A 7 8.32 -44.28 -46.22
CA ALA A 7 7.19 -43.95 -45.35
C ALA A 7 7.75 -43.60 -43.96
N ASP A 8 8.09 -42.32 -43.77
CA ASP A 8 8.18 -41.72 -42.45
C ASP A 8 6.75 -41.65 -41.86
N SER A 9 6.36 -42.67 -41.12
CA SER A 9 5.18 -42.65 -40.26
C SER A 9 5.60 -42.27 -38.84
N ILE A 10 5.74 -40.97 -38.59
CA ILE A 10 5.62 -40.41 -37.24
C ILE A 10 4.13 -40.36 -36.93
N GLU A 11 3.65 -41.36 -36.21
CA GLU A 11 2.30 -41.38 -35.64
C GLU A 11 2.15 -40.25 -34.61
N HIS A 12 1.40 -39.21 -34.96
CA HIS A 12 0.79 -38.34 -33.97
C HIS A 12 -0.48 -39.04 -33.45
N GLY A 13 -0.42 -39.44 -32.18
CA GLY A 13 -1.44 -40.19 -31.46
C GLY A 13 -2.71 -39.39 -31.18
N ASN A 14 -3.53 -39.19 -32.22
CA ASN A 14 -4.87 -38.62 -32.07
C ASN A 14 -5.89 -39.09 -33.12
N GLY A 15 -5.59 -40.16 -33.89
CA GLY A 15 -6.61 -40.94 -34.60
C GLY A 15 -7.43 -40.19 -35.67
N VAL A 16 -7.03 -38.99 -36.07
CA VAL A 16 -7.67 -38.21 -37.12
C VAL A 16 -7.00 -38.54 -38.45
N THR A 17 -7.76 -39.06 -39.41
CA THR A 17 -7.25 -39.40 -40.75
C THR A 17 -6.99 -38.14 -41.59
N ASN A 18 -6.08 -38.24 -42.56
CA ASN A 18 -5.75 -37.11 -43.46
C ASN A 18 -6.96 -36.57 -44.24
N GLU A 19 -7.96 -37.41 -44.50
CA GLU A 19 -9.24 -37.00 -45.10
C GLU A 19 -10.07 -36.11 -44.15
N GLN A 20 -10.06 -36.39 -42.85
CA GLN A 20 -10.73 -35.54 -41.85
C GLN A 20 -10.04 -34.17 -41.72
N LEU A 21 -8.71 -34.11 -41.80
CA LEU A 21 -7.97 -32.83 -41.83
C LEU A 21 -8.26 -32.02 -43.10
N LYS A 22 -8.48 -32.68 -44.24
CA LYS A 22 -8.83 -32.03 -45.51
C LYS A 22 -10.23 -31.42 -45.47
N LEU A 23 -11.19 -32.10 -44.85
CA LEU A 23 -12.56 -31.61 -44.64
C LEU A 23 -12.61 -30.43 -43.64
N MET A 24 -11.80 -30.46 -42.57
CA MET A 24 -11.72 -29.34 -41.63
C MET A 24 -11.12 -28.07 -42.26
N ARG A 25 -10.13 -28.22 -43.15
CA ARG A 25 -9.55 -27.09 -43.90
C ARG A 25 -10.52 -26.51 -44.93
N ALA A 26 -11.35 -27.34 -45.57
CA ALA A 26 -12.40 -26.88 -46.48
C ALA A 26 -13.50 -26.08 -45.76
N SER A 27 -13.78 -26.40 -44.48
CA SER A 27 -14.72 -25.65 -43.62
C SER A 27 -14.17 -24.33 -43.08
N MET A 28 -12.86 -24.07 -43.19
CA MET A 28 -12.19 -22.87 -42.68
C MET A 28 -11.94 -21.78 -43.72
N ASN A 29 -12.29 -22.02 -45.00
CA ASN A 29 -12.24 -20.99 -46.03
C ASN A 29 -13.64 -20.38 -46.25
N PRO A 30 -13.86 -19.08 -45.97
CA PRO A 30 -15.13 -18.44 -46.28
C PRO A 30 -15.34 -18.39 -47.81
N PRO A 31 -16.59 -18.45 -48.30
CA PRO A 31 -16.87 -18.37 -49.73
C PRO A 31 -16.40 -17.03 -50.30
N ASN A 32 -15.65 -17.09 -51.40
CA ASN A 32 -15.33 -15.93 -52.23
C ASN A 32 -16.64 -15.32 -52.77
N HIS A 33 -17.01 -14.14 -52.26
CA HIS A 33 -18.16 -13.37 -52.74
C HIS A 33 -17.95 -12.91 -54.19
N PRO A 34 -18.93 -13.09 -55.11
CA PRO A 34 -18.92 -12.35 -56.36
C PRO A 34 -19.18 -10.87 -56.09
N ALA A 35 -18.35 -10.02 -56.69
CA ALA A 35 -18.44 -8.58 -56.62
C ALA A 35 -19.75 -8.08 -57.25
N SER A 36 -20.70 -7.63 -56.42
CA SER A 36 -21.83 -6.80 -56.83
C SER A 36 -21.51 -5.34 -56.51
N LEU A 37 -21.47 -4.51 -57.55
CA LEU A 37 -21.27 -3.07 -57.49
C LEU A 37 -22.60 -2.39 -57.13
N GLU A 38 -22.84 -2.13 -55.86
CA GLU A 38 -23.90 -1.19 -55.44
C GLU A 38 -23.38 -0.20 -54.38
N GLY A 39 -23.85 1.05 -54.51
CA GLY A 39 -23.15 2.27 -54.12
C GLY A 39 -22.87 2.44 -52.63
N ARG A 40 -21.63 2.82 -52.30
CA ARG A 40 -21.24 3.31 -50.98
C ARG A 40 -21.60 4.80 -50.84
N PRO A 41 -22.49 5.21 -49.92
CA PRO A 41 -22.64 6.64 -49.61
C PRO A 41 -21.36 7.16 -48.95
N LYS A 42 -20.89 8.34 -49.40
CA LYS A 42 -19.67 9.00 -48.89
C LYS A 42 -19.84 9.31 -47.40
N ARG A 43 -19.19 8.54 -46.54
CA ARG A 43 -19.10 8.76 -45.09
C ARG A 43 -18.57 10.18 -44.85
N THR A 44 -19.44 11.06 -44.34
CA THR A 44 -19.12 12.47 -44.13
C THR A 44 -18.07 12.59 -43.02
N ARG A 45 -16.82 12.89 -43.42
CA ARG A 45 -15.67 13.10 -42.51
C ARG A 45 -15.92 14.17 -41.43
N LYS A 46 -16.91 15.05 -41.62
CA LYS A 46 -17.26 16.13 -40.70
C LYS A 46 -17.81 15.65 -39.35
N LEU A 47 -18.58 14.55 -39.31
CA LEU A 47 -19.18 14.09 -38.04
C LEU A 47 -18.14 13.44 -37.10
N SER A 48 -17.13 12.78 -37.68
CA SER A 48 -15.99 12.19 -36.97
C SER A 48 -15.09 13.24 -36.32
N THR A 49 -14.87 14.38 -36.99
CA THR A 49 -14.07 15.48 -36.45
C THR A 49 -14.80 16.23 -35.32
N PHE A 50 -16.14 16.33 -35.38
CA PHE A 50 -16.93 16.96 -34.30
C PHE A 50 -16.94 16.11 -33.01
N ILE A 51 -17.05 14.79 -33.12
CA ILE A 51 -16.99 13.89 -31.95
C ILE A 51 -15.58 13.88 -31.36
N ALA A 52 -14.53 13.87 -32.19
CA ALA A 52 -13.15 13.95 -31.72
C ALA A 52 -12.86 15.30 -31.02
N ALA A 53 -13.35 16.42 -31.57
CA ALA A 53 -13.21 17.73 -30.94
C ALA A 53 -13.97 17.84 -29.60
N LEU A 54 -15.16 17.22 -29.51
CA LEU A 54 -15.94 17.17 -28.28
C LEU A 54 -15.26 16.31 -27.19
N LEU A 55 -14.64 15.19 -27.58
CA LEU A 55 -13.88 14.33 -26.65
C LEU A 55 -12.60 15.00 -26.15
N VAL A 56 -11.92 15.79 -26.99
CA VAL A 56 -10.76 16.60 -26.57
C VAL A 56 -11.19 17.73 -25.62
N ALA A 57 -12.33 18.38 -25.88
CA ALA A 57 -12.86 19.42 -25.01
C ALA A 57 -13.25 18.89 -23.62
N ILE A 58 -13.79 17.67 -23.53
CA ILE A 58 -14.11 17.01 -22.24
C ILE A 58 -12.83 16.58 -21.50
N PHE A 59 -11.75 16.24 -22.21
CA PHE A 59 -10.48 15.88 -21.59
C PHE A 59 -9.75 17.09 -20.98
N MET A 60 -9.95 18.29 -21.54
CA MET A 60 -9.35 19.55 -21.05
C MET A 60 -10.07 20.17 -19.85
N THR A 61 -11.33 19.84 -19.59
CA THR A 61 -12.07 20.35 -18.42
C THR A 61 -11.78 19.57 -17.13
N GLY A 62 -11.10 18.43 -17.21
CA GLY A 62 -10.82 17.54 -16.07
C GLY A 62 -9.55 17.85 -15.26
N GLN A 63 -8.75 18.87 -15.61
CA GLN A 63 -7.43 19.08 -15.00
C GLN A 63 -7.36 20.11 -13.85
N LEU A 64 -8.49 20.66 -13.37
CA LEU A 64 -8.48 21.42 -12.11
C LEU A 64 -8.79 20.50 -10.94
N THR A 65 -7.87 19.58 -10.62
CA THR A 65 -7.82 19.04 -9.27
C THR A 65 -7.31 20.17 -8.38
N ALA A 66 -8.19 20.79 -7.60
CA ALA A 66 -7.77 21.66 -6.51
C ALA A 66 -6.83 20.85 -5.61
N GLN A 67 -5.54 21.20 -5.58
CA GLN A 67 -4.65 20.68 -4.55
C GLN A 67 -5.24 21.11 -3.22
N SER A 68 -5.69 20.15 -2.41
CA SER A 68 -6.06 20.46 -1.04
C SER A 68 -4.87 21.17 -0.40
N PRO A 69 -5.08 22.34 0.24
CA PRO A 69 -3.97 23.05 0.87
C PRO A 69 -3.27 22.09 1.83
N ALA A 70 -1.93 22.08 1.79
CA ALA A 70 -1.15 21.23 2.66
C ALA A 70 -1.61 21.40 4.11
N SER A 71 -1.83 20.31 4.82
CA SER A 71 -2.17 20.38 6.25
C SER A 71 -0.95 20.93 7.00
N VAL A 72 -1.07 22.14 7.52
CA VAL A 72 -0.02 22.79 8.32
C VAL A 72 -0.50 22.94 9.76
N THR A 73 0.31 22.51 10.72
CA THR A 73 0.07 22.66 12.16
C THR A 73 1.33 23.21 12.82
N LEU A 74 1.14 24.23 13.65
CA LEU A 74 2.19 24.78 14.51
C LEU A 74 2.00 24.25 15.94
N VAL A 75 3.02 23.61 16.50
CA VAL A 75 3.02 23.15 17.90
C VAL A 75 3.98 24.03 18.70
N LYS A 76 3.53 24.59 19.81
CA LYS A 76 4.33 25.38 20.75
C LYS A 76 4.46 24.66 22.08
N ALA A 77 5.64 24.73 22.68
CA ALA A 77 5.90 24.12 23.98
C ALA A 77 7.01 24.86 24.73
N GLY A 78 7.03 24.69 26.04
CA GLY A 78 8.03 25.30 26.91
C GLY A 78 9.43 24.74 26.66
N ARG A 79 9.53 23.48 26.25
CA ARG A 79 10.81 22.79 26.01
C ARG A 79 10.71 21.82 24.83
N LEU A 80 11.83 21.59 24.15
CA LEU A 80 11.98 20.53 23.15
C LEU A 80 13.36 19.88 23.30
N LEU A 81 13.40 18.55 23.41
CA LEU A 81 14.65 17.79 23.35
C LEU A 81 15.07 17.57 21.89
N ASP A 82 16.26 18.02 21.53
CA ASP A 82 16.90 17.66 20.27
C ASP A 82 17.69 16.35 20.47
N PRO A 83 17.21 15.20 19.96
CA PRO A 83 17.87 13.92 20.15
C PRO A 83 19.23 13.83 19.43
N ARG A 84 19.49 14.69 18.43
CA ARG A 84 20.77 14.68 17.70
C ARG A 84 21.90 15.23 18.56
N THR A 85 21.60 16.23 19.39
CA THR A 85 22.60 16.95 20.19
C THR A 85 22.48 16.69 21.68
N GLY A 86 21.34 16.17 22.15
CA GLY A 86 21.01 16.01 23.57
C GLY A 86 20.60 17.33 24.26
N ASN A 87 20.57 18.45 23.52
CA ASN A 87 20.23 19.75 24.07
C ASN A 87 18.72 19.96 24.19
N VAL A 88 18.33 20.86 25.09
CA VAL A 88 16.93 21.29 25.23
C VAL A 88 16.76 22.72 24.75
N LEU A 89 15.90 22.93 23.76
CA LEU A 89 15.47 24.25 23.30
C LEU A 89 14.34 24.75 24.20
N SER A 90 14.41 26.00 24.64
CA SER A 90 13.37 26.61 25.48
C SER A 90 13.29 28.13 25.27
N PRO A 91 12.10 28.69 24.97
CA PRO A 91 10.90 28.00 24.48
C PRO A 91 11.11 27.43 23.07
N ALA A 92 10.23 26.53 22.64
CA ALA A 92 10.36 25.86 21.34
C ALA A 92 9.03 25.79 20.59
N ALA A 93 9.11 25.73 19.27
CA ALA A 93 8.00 25.44 18.38
C ALA A 93 8.43 24.50 17.24
N VAL A 94 7.45 23.77 16.72
CA VAL A 94 7.58 22.82 15.61
C VAL A 94 6.51 23.14 14.57
N LEU A 95 6.92 23.40 13.34
CA LEU A 95 6.03 23.54 12.19
C LEU A 95 5.95 22.20 11.47
N ILE A 96 4.74 21.66 11.36
CA ILE A 96 4.46 20.38 10.72
C ILE A 96 3.68 20.66 9.43
N GLU A 97 4.16 20.15 8.31
CA GLU A 97 3.52 20.28 6.99
C GLU A 97 3.39 18.89 6.37
N SER A 98 2.17 18.49 6.01
CA SER A 98 1.89 17.20 5.36
C SER A 98 2.47 15.99 6.12
N GLY A 99 2.36 16.02 7.46
CA GLY A 99 2.84 14.95 8.35
C GLY A 99 4.36 14.89 8.53
N LYS A 100 5.11 15.89 8.04
CA LYS A 100 6.56 16.00 8.22
C LYS A 100 6.91 17.24 9.02
N ILE A 101 7.99 17.17 9.79
CA ILE A 101 8.57 18.34 10.45
C ILE A 101 9.22 19.23 9.38
N LYS A 102 8.68 20.44 9.20
CA LYS A 102 9.20 21.46 8.27
C LYS A 102 10.27 22.32 8.94
N GLU A 103 10.02 22.77 10.17
CA GLU A 103 10.94 23.61 10.93
C GLU A 103 10.81 23.35 12.43
N VAL A 104 11.91 23.53 13.16
CA VAL A 104 11.98 23.53 14.64
C VAL A 104 12.82 24.71 15.09
N GLY A 105 12.41 25.43 16.14
CA GLY A 105 13.19 26.53 16.66
C GLY A 105 12.45 27.38 17.69
N ALA A 106 12.92 28.61 17.88
CA ALA A 106 12.25 29.58 18.76
C ALA A 106 10.84 29.92 18.22
N PRO A 107 9.82 30.04 19.09
CA PRO A 107 8.43 30.22 18.65
C PRO A 107 8.20 31.40 17.72
N SER A 108 8.84 32.54 17.95
CA SER A 108 8.69 33.74 17.10
C SER A 108 9.22 33.52 15.69
N ARG A 109 10.33 32.79 15.55
CA ARG A 109 10.94 32.46 14.26
C ARG A 109 10.06 31.50 13.47
N VAL A 110 9.69 30.37 14.09
CA VAL A 110 8.89 29.32 13.43
C VAL A 110 7.49 29.84 13.07
N GLN A 111 6.92 30.73 13.88
CA GLN A 111 5.64 31.37 13.58
C GLN A 111 5.69 32.27 12.34
N ALA A 112 6.84 32.90 12.05
CA ALA A 112 7.00 33.76 10.88
C ALA A 112 6.93 32.97 9.55
N ASP A 113 7.37 31.71 9.59
CA ASP A 113 7.35 30.80 8.44
C ASP A 113 6.01 30.03 8.30
N ALA A 114 5.12 30.18 9.29
CA ALA A 114 3.81 29.55 9.28
C ALA A 114 2.76 30.41 8.55
N PRO A 115 1.85 29.82 7.75
CA PRO A 115 0.76 30.55 7.11
C PRO A 115 -0.13 31.28 8.12
N ALA A 116 -0.71 32.41 7.69
CA ALA A 116 -1.71 33.11 8.50
C ALA A 116 -2.89 32.18 8.84
N GLY A 117 -3.33 32.21 10.10
CA GLY A 117 -4.42 31.35 10.57
C GLY A 117 -4.07 29.86 10.70
N VAL A 118 -2.77 29.49 10.71
CA VAL A 118 -2.33 28.11 10.94
C VAL A 118 -2.94 27.54 12.22
N LYS A 119 -3.36 26.26 12.16
CA LYS A 119 -3.79 25.53 13.35
C LYS A 119 -2.64 25.51 14.35
N THR A 120 -2.83 26.14 15.50
CA THR A 120 -1.83 26.21 16.55
C THR A 120 -2.25 25.34 17.73
N ILE A 121 -1.34 24.49 18.19
CA ILE A 121 -1.47 23.70 19.41
C ILE A 121 -0.44 24.24 20.40
N ASP A 122 -0.92 24.84 21.50
CA ASP A 122 -0.05 25.34 22.57
C ASP A 122 -0.10 24.37 23.76
N LEU A 123 1.05 23.78 24.07
CA LEU A 123 1.21 22.79 25.14
C LEU A 123 1.72 23.42 26.44
N GLY A 124 1.85 24.75 26.50
CA GLY A 124 2.30 25.45 27.70
C GLY A 124 3.70 25.03 28.13
N SER A 125 3.85 24.59 29.38
CA SER A 125 5.14 24.20 29.97
C SER A 125 5.64 22.80 29.60
N ALA A 126 4.93 22.07 28.74
CA ALA A 126 5.30 20.71 28.34
C ALA A 126 6.69 20.63 27.69
N THR A 127 7.29 19.44 27.74
CA THR A 127 8.50 19.10 26.99
C THR A 127 8.14 18.22 25.81
N LEU A 128 8.48 18.67 24.61
CA LEU A 128 8.37 17.88 23.38
C LEU A 128 9.55 16.93 23.26
N LEU A 129 9.24 15.67 22.95
CA LEU A 129 10.20 14.62 22.63
C LEU A 129 9.86 14.01 21.26
N PRO A 130 10.83 13.41 20.56
CA PRO A 130 10.52 12.43 19.53
C PRO A 130 9.66 11.30 20.13
N GLY A 131 8.74 10.75 19.34
CA GLY A 131 8.01 9.56 19.77
C GLY A 131 8.97 8.40 20.04
N LEU A 132 8.68 7.63 21.08
CA LEU A 132 9.54 6.52 21.49
C LEU A 132 9.46 5.37 20.49
N ILE A 133 10.54 4.60 20.40
CA ILE A 133 10.68 3.47 19.50
C ILE A 133 10.97 2.23 20.33
N ASP A 134 10.05 1.26 20.31
CA ASP A 134 10.32 -0.08 20.81
C ASP A 134 10.86 -0.96 19.66
N SER A 135 12.12 -1.36 19.80
CA SER A 135 12.82 -2.11 18.75
C SER A 135 12.52 -3.61 18.77
N HIS A 136 11.86 -4.13 19.81
CA HIS A 136 11.53 -5.55 19.90
C HIS A 136 10.42 -5.79 20.92
N THR A 137 9.21 -6.06 20.44
CA THR A 137 8.05 -6.42 21.26
C THR A 137 7.34 -7.66 20.71
N HIS A 138 6.39 -8.18 21.46
CA HIS A 138 5.51 -9.27 21.08
C HIS A 138 4.04 -8.86 21.27
N LEU A 139 3.57 -7.86 20.53
CA LEU A 139 2.22 -7.30 20.67
C LEU A 139 1.10 -8.34 20.55
N LEU A 140 1.28 -9.39 19.75
CA LEU A 140 0.24 -10.40 19.50
C LEU A 140 0.38 -11.65 20.38
N VAL A 141 1.40 -11.71 21.23
CA VAL A 141 1.70 -12.89 22.04
C VAL A 141 2.20 -12.43 23.39
N ASP A 142 1.49 -12.78 24.45
CA ASP A 142 2.02 -12.58 25.79
C ASP A 142 3.15 -13.61 26.06
N PRO A 143 4.41 -13.21 26.24
CA PRO A 143 5.48 -14.14 26.55
C PRO A 143 5.53 -14.52 28.04
N ILE A 144 4.73 -13.85 28.88
CA ILE A 144 4.64 -14.06 30.33
C ILE A 144 3.22 -14.58 30.62
N GLY A 145 3.07 -15.90 30.65
CA GLY A 145 1.81 -16.49 31.13
C GLY A 145 1.49 -16.05 32.56
N PRO A 146 0.26 -16.30 33.06
CA PRO A 146 -0.12 -15.95 34.44
C PRO A 146 0.91 -16.46 35.46
N ALA A 147 1.08 -15.78 36.59
CA ALA A 147 2.10 -16.13 37.61
C ALA A 147 2.07 -17.62 38.03
N GLU A 148 0.92 -18.27 37.88
CA GLU A 148 0.70 -19.71 38.09
C GLU A 148 1.51 -20.62 37.13
N VAL A 149 1.89 -20.15 35.93
CA VAL A 149 2.78 -20.85 34.98
C VAL A 149 4.25 -20.45 35.12
N GLU A 150 4.60 -19.43 35.91
CA GLU A 150 6.00 -19.07 36.19
C GLU A 150 6.74 -20.21 36.92
N TRP A 151 6.06 -20.99 37.75
CA TRP A 151 6.65 -22.18 38.39
C TRP A 151 7.07 -23.26 37.37
N ALA A 152 6.37 -23.36 36.23
CA ALA A 152 6.70 -24.31 35.18
C ALA A 152 7.94 -23.88 34.35
N ARG A 153 8.26 -22.58 34.30
CA ARG A 153 9.48 -22.07 33.64
C ARG A 153 10.75 -22.46 34.41
N HIS A 154 10.66 -22.56 35.74
CA HIS A 154 11.80 -22.93 36.59
C HIS A 154 12.20 -24.41 36.44
N TYR A 155 11.27 -25.27 35.98
CA TYR A 155 11.51 -26.71 35.81
C TYR A 155 11.89 -27.13 34.38
N ASN A 156 11.78 -26.26 33.37
CA ASN A 156 12.13 -26.62 32.00
C ASN A 156 12.70 -25.43 31.21
N GLY A 157 14.02 -25.44 31.01
CA GLY A 157 14.69 -24.71 29.92
C GLY A 157 14.34 -25.23 28.52
N ALA A 158 13.16 -25.82 28.35
CA ALA A 158 12.66 -26.34 27.08
C ALA A 158 11.34 -25.63 26.76
N PHE A 159 11.41 -24.80 25.74
CA PHE A 159 10.32 -24.27 24.92
C PHE A 159 9.24 -25.35 24.71
N LEU A 160 8.21 -25.41 25.57
CA LEU A 160 7.10 -26.35 25.43
C LEU A 160 6.18 -25.86 24.31
N PRO A 161 6.16 -26.48 23.12
CA PRO A 161 5.43 -25.92 21.97
C PRO A 161 3.92 -25.87 22.21
N GLY A 162 3.38 -26.77 23.04
CA GLY A 162 1.96 -26.78 23.43
C GLY A 162 1.55 -25.68 24.42
N LEU A 163 2.51 -24.91 24.96
CA LEU A 163 2.28 -23.74 25.80
C LEU A 163 2.62 -22.43 25.09
N LEU A 164 3.03 -22.49 23.82
CA LEU A 164 3.12 -21.28 23.01
C LEU A 164 1.69 -20.74 22.87
N LEU A 165 1.41 -19.63 23.55
CA LEU A 165 0.14 -18.90 23.42
C LEU A 165 -0.19 -18.64 21.95
N ALA A 166 0.83 -18.45 21.11
CA ALA A 166 0.68 -18.33 19.66
C ALA A 166 0.00 -19.55 18.97
N ILE A 167 0.08 -20.75 19.55
CA ILE A 167 -0.50 -22.01 19.02
C ILE A 167 -1.86 -22.31 19.66
N VAL A 168 -2.01 -22.01 20.96
CA VAL A 168 -3.23 -22.33 21.71
C VAL A 168 -4.32 -21.26 21.56
N GLU A 169 -3.92 -19.99 21.40
CA GLU A 169 -4.86 -18.89 21.31
C GLU A 169 -5.40 -18.70 19.89
N SER A 170 -6.70 -18.42 19.79
CA SER A 170 -7.31 -18.10 18.51
C SER A 170 -6.74 -16.80 17.93
N PRO A 171 -6.65 -16.68 16.58
CA PRO A 171 -6.23 -15.43 15.94
C PRO A 171 -7.03 -14.21 16.40
N SER A 172 -8.34 -14.36 16.62
CA SER A 172 -9.22 -13.28 17.08
C SER A 172 -8.85 -12.78 18.48
N LYS A 173 -8.54 -13.68 19.42
CA LYS A 173 -8.13 -13.29 20.78
C LYS A 173 -6.84 -12.48 20.72
N ARG A 174 -5.83 -12.96 19.98
CA ARG A 174 -4.54 -12.27 19.85
C ARG A 174 -4.64 -10.88 19.21
N VAL A 175 -5.54 -10.72 18.23
CA VAL A 175 -5.81 -9.40 17.63
C VAL A 175 -6.38 -8.43 18.65
N LEU A 176 -7.33 -8.87 19.49
CA LEU A 176 -7.91 -8.02 20.52
C LEU A 176 -6.87 -7.61 21.57
N MET A 177 -6.08 -8.57 22.06
CA MET A 177 -5.01 -8.29 23.03
C MET A 177 -3.93 -7.38 22.44
N GLY A 178 -3.51 -7.62 21.19
CA GLY A 178 -2.52 -6.75 20.56
C GLY A 178 -3.02 -5.36 20.25
N ALA A 179 -4.32 -5.18 19.97
CA ALA A 179 -4.91 -3.85 19.85
C ALA A 179 -4.88 -3.11 21.20
N GLN A 180 -5.11 -3.80 22.31
CA GLN A 180 -4.96 -3.23 23.65
C GLN A 180 -3.50 -2.88 23.95
N ALA A 181 -2.56 -3.80 23.73
CA ALA A 181 -1.14 -3.54 23.97
C ALA A 181 -0.62 -2.38 23.11
N ALA A 182 -1.01 -2.30 21.83
CA ALA A 182 -0.64 -1.18 20.97
C ALA A 182 -1.22 0.16 21.45
N ARG A 183 -2.38 0.13 22.11
CA ARG A 183 -2.98 1.33 22.72
C ARG A 183 -2.20 1.76 23.95
N GLU A 184 -1.80 0.83 24.80
CA GLU A 184 -0.97 1.09 25.98
C GLU A 184 0.40 1.65 25.58
N ASP A 185 1.03 1.07 24.56
CA ASP A 185 2.26 1.60 23.95
C ASP A 185 2.09 3.05 23.49
N LEU A 186 1.02 3.34 22.74
CA LEU A 186 0.74 4.68 22.25
C LEU A 186 0.53 5.69 23.39
N GLU A 187 -0.21 5.30 24.43
CA GLU A 187 -0.47 6.15 25.60
C GLU A 187 0.80 6.38 26.45
N SER A 188 1.77 5.46 26.40
CA SER A 188 3.08 5.62 27.02
C SER A 188 4.05 6.50 26.21
N GLY A 189 3.68 6.88 24.98
CA GLY A 189 4.48 7.70 24.08
C GLY A 189 5.28 6.93 23.03
N ILE A 190 5.09 5.62 22.91
CA ILE A 190 5.68 4.81 21.82
C ILE A 190 4.88 5.07 20.54
N THR A 191 5.59 5.46 19.48
CA THR A 191 4.98 5.74 18.16
C THR A 191 5.46 4.78 17.07
N THR A 192 6.42 3.91 17.38
CA THR A 192 6.96 2.93 16.44
C THR A 192 7.38 1.68 17.20
N VAL A 193 6.95 0.53 16.69
CA VAL A 193 7.22 -0.78 17.28
C VAL A 193 7.72 -1.73 16.20
N ARG A 194 8.58 -2.67 16.60
CA ARG A 194 8.89 -3.86 15.81
C ARG A 194 8.37 -5.09 16.55
N ASN A 195 7.36 -5.73 15.97
CA ASN A 195 6.70 -6.94 16.45
C ASN A 195 7.00 -8.13 15.54
#